data_AF-A0A935LUC9-F1
#
_entry.id   AF-A0A935LUC9-F1
#
_cell.length_a   1.000
_cell.length_b   1.000
_cell.length_c   1.000
_cell.angle_alpha   90.00
_cell.angle_beta   90.00
_cell.angle_gamma   90.00
#
_symmetry.space_group_name_H-M   'P 1'
#
loop_
_entity.id
_entity.type
_entity.pdbx_description
1 polymer ?
#
loop_
_entity_poly.entity_id
_entity_poly.type
_entity_poly.pdbx_seq_one_letter_code
_entity_poly.pdbx_strand_id
1 'polypeptide(L)'
;MPVELYRTIILLSLKLKKYSWVYNFIKKFRSELPPDRRNNMYHYSCSEYYFCRGKYSEAMKSFHRVKLDHFMLKVDMKNLMLRTFYELDLFDNAISLIDTYKHFLTNDKTLSATEKRLNKNFMNVIHKMILYRISGKKTGKFRIEYELKRDFPHKKWVIETRQSDGKYVNLLKVSN
;
A
#
# COMPACT_ATOMS: atom_id res chain seq x y z
N MET A 1 10.15 8.13 21.38
CA MET A 1 9.27 8.67 20.32
C MET A 1 8.03 7.79 20.16
N PRO A 2 6.81 8.35 20.12
CA PRO A 2 5.59 7.61 19.80
C PRO A 2 5.68 6.93 18.42
N VAL A 3 5.17 5.71 18.32
CA VAL A 3 5.28 4.86 17.12
C VAL A 3 4.50 5.47 15.96
N GLU A 4 3.36 6.08 16.25
CA GLU A 4 2.45 6.78 15.35
C GLU A 4 3.12 8.01 14.74
N LEU A 5 3.82 8.79 15.57
CA LEU A 5 4.55 9.97 15.14
C LEU A 5 5.71 9.58 14.22
N TYR A 6 6.51 8.59 14.62
CA TYR A 6 7.62 8.08 13.82
C TYR A 6 7.16 7.63 12.42
N ARG A 7 6.08 6.83 12.37
CA ARG A 7 5.45 6.39 11.13
C ARG A 7 4.98 7.58 10.29
N THR A 8 4.27 8.52 10.90
CA THR A 8 3.70 9.68 10.19
C THR A 8 4.78 10.53 9.54
N ILE A 9 5.87 10.82 10.27
CA ILE A 9 7.03 11.55 9.76
C ILE A 9 7.60 10.86 8.52
N ILE A 10 7.79 9.54 8.56
CA ILE A 10 8.32 8.76 7.44
C ILE A 10 7.38 8.83 6.23
N LEU A 11 6.09 8.54 6.41
CA LEU A 11 5.13 8.50 5.31
C LEU A 11 4.96 9.89 4.65
N LEU A 12 4.97 10.97 5.43
CA LEU A 12 4.92 12.33 4.88
C LEU A 12 6.19 12.69 4.12
N SER A 13 7.37 12.41 4.69
CA SER A 13 8.65 12.68 4.03
C SER A 13 8.85 11.85 2.75
N LEU A 14 8.33 10.62 2.70
CA LEU A 14 8.29 9.81 1.48
C LEU A 14 7.37 10.42 0.42
N LYS A 15 6.18 10.92 0.80
CA LYS A 15 5.29 11.65 -0.12
C LYS A 15 5.95 12.90 -0.70
N LEU A 16 6.78 13.58 0.09
CA LEU A 16 7.59 14.73 -0.32
C LEU A 16 8.87 14.34 -1.09
N LYS A 17 9.05 13.05 -1.40
CA LYS A 17 10.21 12.49 -2.13
C LYS A 17 11.57 12.80 -1.46
N LYS A 18 11.59 13.01 -0.14
CA LYS A 18 12.83 13.29 0.64
C LYS A 18 13.57 12.01 1.01
N TYR A 19 13.92 11.19 0.02
CA TYR A 19 14.41 9.83 0.23
C TYR A 19 15.69 9.74 1.09
N SER A 20 16.71 10.55 0.80
CA SER A 20 17.96 10.53 1.57
C SER A 20 17.73 10.87 3.03
N TRP A 21 16.86 11.85 3.28
CA TRP A 21 16.48 12.25 4.64
C TRP A 21 15.73 11.12 5.35
N VAL A 22 14.76 10.48 4.68
CA VAL A 22 13.99 9.37 5.26
C VAL A 22 14.91 8.21 5.66
N TYR A 23 15.86 7.84 4.80
CA TYR A 23 16.78 6.75 5.10
C TYR A 23 17.64 7.05 6.34
N ASN A 24 18.12 8.28 6.47
CA ASN A 24 18.86 8.73 7.65
C ASN A 24 17.97 8.80 8.90
N PHE A 25 16.74 9.29 8.77
CA PHE A 25 15.76 9.34 9.85
C PHE A 25 15.48 7.94 10.40
N ILE A 26 15.23 6.97 9.51
CA ILE A 26 14.95 5.57 9.89
C ILE A 26 16.09 4.98 10.73
N LYS A 27 17.35 5.28 10.37
CA LYS A 27 18.51 4.77 11.10
C LYS A 27 18.70 5.49 12.44
N LYS A 28 18.65 6.83 12.42
CA LYS A 28 18.95 7.68 13.58
C LYS A 28 17.93 7.52 14.70
N PHE A 29 16.64 7.50 14.37
CA PHE A 29 15.57 7.53 15.36
C PHE A 29 15.06 6.13 15.75
N ARG A 30 15.69 5.06 15.26
CA ARG A 30 15.32 3.68 15.59
C ARG A 30 15.43 3.38 17.09
N SER A 31 16.49 3.86 17.75
CA SER A 31 16.72 3.62 19.18
C SER A 31 15.70 4.35 20.07
N GLU A 32 15.05 5.40 19.55
CA GLU A 32 14.03 6.16 20.27
C GLU A 32 12.66 5.51 20.28
N LEU A 33 12.45 4.44 19.51
CA LEU A 33 11.23 3.64 19.54
C LEU A 33 11.25 2.67 20.74
N PRO A 34 10.07 2.27 21.26
CA PRO A 34 9.98 1.22 22.27
C PRO A 34 10.70 -0.06 21.83
N PRO A 35 11.53 -0.70 22.69
CA PRO A 35 12.39 -1.84 22.31
C PRO A 35 11.67 -2.97 21.56
N ASP A 36 10.46 -3.31 21.99
CA ASP A 36 9.58 -4.31 21.40
C ASP A 36 9.08 -3.93 19.99
N ARG A 37 9.03 -2.63 19.68
CA ARG A 37 8.56 -2.12 18.38
C ARG A 37 9.67 -1.78 17.39
N ARG A 38 10.92 -1.61 17.86
CA ARG A 38 12.05 -1.13 17.04
C ARG A 38 12.24 -1.92 15.75
N ASN A 39 12.35 -3.24 15.86
CA ASN A 39 12.64 -4.10 14.71
C ASN A 39 11.48 -4.09 13.71
N ASN A 40 10.25 -4.18 14.21
CA ASN A 40 9.07 -4.23 13.36
C ASN A 40 8.89 -2.92 12.58
N MET A 41 9.02 -1.80 13.28
CA MET A 41 8.85 -0.48 12.69
C MET A 41 10.02 -0.13 11.75
N TYR A 42 11.24 -0.57 12.06
CA TYR A 42 12.37 -0.45 11.14
C TYR A 42 12.10 -1.17 9.81
N HIS A 43 11.68 -2.43 9.86
CA HIS A 43 11.40 -3.21 8.66
C HIS A 43 10.20 -2.67 7.88
N TYR A 44 9.12 -2.26 8.55
CA TYR A 44 8.00 -1.56 7.92
C TYR A 44 8.46 -0.30 7.19
N SER A 45 9.25 0.54 7.86
CA SER A 45 9.76 1.80 7.30
C SER A 45 10.68 1.59 6.10
N CYS A 46 11.57 0.59 6.17
CA CYS A 46 12.39 0.19 5.03
C CYS A 46 11.54 -0.29 3.85
N SER A 47 10.44 -0.99 4.13
CA SER A 47 9.53 -1.48 3.09
C SER A 47 8.86 -0.33 2.35
N GLU A 48 8.29 0.64 3.06
CA GLU A 48 7.71 1.86 2.44
C GLU A 48 8.78 2.67 1.71
N TYR A 49 9.99 2.79 2.28
CA TYR A 49 11.11 3.48 1.63
C TYR A 49 11.47 2.85 0.28
N TYR A 50 11.67 1.53 0.24
CA TYR A 50 12.02 0.83 -0.99
C TYR A 50 10.87 0.86 -2.00
N PHE A 51 9.63 0.70 -1.54
CA PHE A 51 8.45 0.80 -2.39
C PHE A 51 8.37 2.15 -3.09
N CYS A 52 8.47 3.27 -2.35
CA CYS A 52 8.41 4.61 -2.93
C CYS A 52 9.60 4.94 -3.84
N ARG A 53 10.64 4.10 -3.86
CA ARG A 53 11.78 4.21 -4.78
C ARG A 53 11.69 3.25 -5.99
N GLY A 54 10.57 2.55 -6.16
CA GLY A 54 10.39 1.55 -7.22
C GLY A 54 11.19 0.26 -7.00
N LYS A 55 11.75 0.06 -5.79
CA LYS A 55 12.57 -1.11 -5.41
C LYS A 55 11.71 -2.18 -4.78
N TYR A 56 10.79 -2.74 -5.56
CA TYR A 56 9.71 -3.57 -5.04
C TYR A 56 10.19 -4.91 -4.47
N SER A 57 11.22 -5.52 -5.04
CA SER A 57 11.81 -6.76 -4.50
C SER A 57 12.44 -6.53 -3.12
N GLU A 58 13.12 -5.40 -2.90
CA GLU A 58 13.70 -5.02 -1.61
C GLU A 58 12.64 -4.62 -0.59
N ALA A 59 11.55 -3.98 -1.05
CA ALA A 59 10.37 -3.74 -0.23
C ALA A 59 9.79 -5.06 0.28
N MET A 60 9.66 -6.06 -0.61
CA MET A 60 9.19 -7.41 -0.26
C MET A 60 10.09 -8.12 0.76
N LYS A 61 11.41 -8.10 0.54
CA LYS A 61 12.38 -8.65 1.51
C LYS A 61 12.26 -8.00 2.89
N SER A 62 11.96 -6.71 2.93
CA SER A 62 11.82 -5.95 4.17
C SER A 62 10.51 -6.28 4.88
N PHE A 63 9.38 -6.32 4.15
CA PHE A 63 8.07 -6.51 4.77
C PHE A 63 7.88 -7.94 5.30
N HIS A 64 8.54 -8.95 4.71
CA HIS A 64 8.53 -10.32 5.23
C HIS A 64 9.19 -10.46 6.61
N ARG A 65 9.97 -9.47 7.04
CA ARG A 65 10.59 -9.44 8.38
C ARG A 65 9.72 -8.73 9.42
N VAL A 66 8.58 -8.17 9.00
CA VAL A 66 7.63 -7.50 9.88
C VAL A 66 6.74 -8.57 10.51
N LYS A 67 6.75 -8.67 11.84
CA LYS A 67 5.83 -9.47 12.61
C LYS A 67 4.50 -8.74 12.74
N LEU A 68 3.41 -9.35 12.29
CA LEU A 68 2.07 -8.75 12.31
C LEU A 68 1.37 -8.92 13.67
N ASP A 69 2.11 -8.93 14.77
CA ASP A 69 1.58 -9.18 16.11
C ASP A 69 0.81 -7.96 16.64
N HIS A 70 1.09 -6.79 16.06
CA HIS A 70 0.50 -5.52 16.48
C HIS A 70 -0.48 -4.98 15.46
N PHE A 71 -1.70 -4.71 15.94
CA PHE A 71 -2.85 -4.34 15.12
C PHE A 71 -2.60 -3.12 14.21
N MET A 72 -1.96 -2.07 14.73
CA MET A 72 -1.76 -0.80 14.00
C MET A 72 -1.09 -1.00 12.63
N LEU A 73 -0.12 -1.92 12.52
CA LEU A 73 0.61 -2.16 11.28
C LEU A 73 -0.10 -3.11 10.33
N LYS A 74 -1.14 -3.84 10.76
CA LYS A 74 -1.76 -4.90 9.94
C LYS A 74 -2.38 -4.35 8.65
N VAL A 75 -3.15 -3.27 8.76
CA VAL A 75 -3.80 -2.62 7.60
C VAL A 75 -2.76 -2.03 6.66
N ASP A 76 -1.81 -1.26 7.20
CA ASP A 76 -0.75 -0.64 6.40
C ASP A 76 0.09 -1.67 5.66
N MET A 77 0.49 -2.73 6.36
CA MET A 77 1.27 -3.82 5.80
C MET A 77 0.51 -4.54 4.71
N LYS A 78 -0.75 -4.90 4.93
CA LYS A 78 -1.56 -5.56 3.90
C LYS A 78 -1.74 -4.65 2.68
N ASN A 79 -1.92 -3.35 2.88
CA ASN A 79 -2.00 -2.39 1.78
C ASN A 79 -0.66 -2.28 1.02
N LEU A 80 0.47 -2.24 1.71
CA LEU A 80 1.80 -2.22 1.10
C LEU A 80 2.12 -3.52 0.35
N MET A 81 1.79 -4.67 0.92
CA MET A 81 1.96 -5.98 0.30
C MET A 81 1.15 -6.09 -0.98
N LEU A 82 -0.13 -5.68 -0.98
CA LEU A 82 -0.97 -5.69 -2.19
C LEU A 82 -0.36 -4.86 -3.32
N ARG A 83 0.08 -3.63 -3.02
CA ARG A 83 0.76 -2.78 -4.00
C ARG A 83 2.04 -3.45 -4.50
N THR A 84 2.86 -3.98 -3.59
CA THR A 84 4.14 -4.60 -3.96
C THR A 84 3.96 -5.84 -4.82
N PHE A 85 2.99 -6.70 -4.50
CA PHE A 85 2.68 -7.88 -5.32
C PHE A 85 2.16 -7.49 -6.69
N TYR A 86 1.35 -6.43 -6.78
CA TYR A 86 0.89 -5.92 -8.07
C TYR A 86 2.05 -5.44 -8.94
N GLU A 87 2.96 -4.65 -8.37
CA GLU A 87 4.12 -4.10 -9.08
C GLU A 87 5.14 -5.17 -9.53
N LEU A 88 5.16 -6.30 -8.84
CA LEU A 88 6.01 -7.46 -9.16
C LEU A 88 5.30 -8.50 -10.05
N ASP A 89 4.09 -8.22 -10.53
CA ASP A 89 3.25 -9.17 -11.28
C ASP A 89 2.96 -10.49 -10.53
N LEU A 90 3.06 -10.48 -9.19
CA LEU A 90 2.78 -11.62 -8.32
C LEU A 90 1.27 -11.69 -8.02
N PHE A 91 0.46 -11.88 -9.06
CA PHE A 91 -0.99 -11.76 -8.96
C PHE A 91 -1.65 -12.84 -8.10
N ASP A 92 -1.16 -14.07 -8.13
CA ASP A 92 -1.71 -15.16 -7.30
C ASP A 92 -1.53 -14.85 -5.80
N ASN A 93 -0.36 -14.31 -5.43
CA ASN A 93 -0.08 -13.83 -4.08
C ASN A 93 -1.00 -12.67 -3.70
N ALA A 94 -1.21 -11.72 -4.61
CA ALA A 94 -2.12 -10.60 -4.38
C ALA A 94 -3.57 -11.05 -4.19
N ILE A 95 -4.07 -11.99 -5.00
CA ILE A 95 -5.43 -12.53 -4.91
C ILE A 95 -5.60 -13.28 -3.58
N SER A 96 -4.65 -14.15 -3.23
CA SER A 96 -4.66 -14.86 -1.96
C SER A 96 -4.62 -13.90 -0.76
N LEU A 97 -3.82 -12.84 -0.86
CA LEU A 97 -3.79 -11.80 0.18
C LEU A 97 -5.13 -11.07 0.29
N ILE A 98 -5.81 -10.76 -0.82
CA ILE A 98 -7.13 -10.12 -0.80
C ILE A 98 -8.13 -10.96 0.01
N ASP A 99 -8.14 -12.27 -0.17
CA ASP A 99 -9.10 -13.12 0.53
C ASP A 99 -8.81 -13.19 2.04
N THR A 100 -7.54 -13.39 2.43
CA THR A 100 -7.17 -13.32 3.86
C THR A 100 -7.41 -11.93 4.47
N TYR A 101 -7.28 -10.87 3.67
CA TYR A 101 -7.51 -9.50 4.12
C TYR A 101 -9.00 -9.22 4.35
N LYS A 102 -9.89 -9.72 3.48
CA LYS A 102 -11.35 -9.66 3.73
C LYS A 102 -11.72 -10.31 5.06
N HIS A 103 -11.23 -11.52 5.34
CA HIS A 103 -11.50 -12.21 6.60
C HIS A 103 -11.01 -11.41 7.80
N PHE A 104 -9.80 -10.84 7.72
CA PHE A 104 -9.27 -9.97 8.76
C PHE A 104 -10.17 -8.75 9.01
N LEU A 105 -10.58 -8.01 7.98
CA LEU A 105 -11.42 -6.82 8.13
C LEU A 105 -12.79 -7.13 8.72
N THR A 106 -13.39 -8.27 8.35
CA THR A 106 -14.69 -8.68 8.89
C THR A 106 -14.59 -8.96 10.39
N ASN A 107 -13.56 -9.71 10.81
CA ASN A 107 -13.42 -10.18 12.18
C ASN A 107 -12.81 -9.14 13.14
N ASP A 108 -12.17 -8.10 12.61
CA ASP A 108 -11.55 -7.08 13.45
C ASP A 108 -12.60 -6.19 14.16
N LYS A 109 -12.49 -6.04 15.48
CA LYS A 109 -13.44 -5.23 16.28
C LYS A 109 -12.97 -3.79 16.52
N THR A 110 -11.74 -3.48 16.13
CA THR A 110 -11.09 -2.19 16.42
C THR A 110 -11.19 -1.21 15.25
N LEU A 111 -11.29 -1.71 14.02
CA LEU A 111 -11.54 -0.88 12.84
C LEU A 111 -12.98 -0.35 12.81
N SER A 112 -13.11 0.94 12.53
CA SER A 112 -14.40 1.56 12.25
C SER A 112 -15.02 1.00 10.97
N ALA A 113 -16.35 1.12 10.85
CA ALA A 113 -17.08 0.75 9.63
C ALA A 113 -16.54 1.49 8.39
N THR A 114 -16.11 2.74 8.57
CA THR A 114 -15.49 3.54 7.50
C THR A 114 -14.15 2.96 7.07
N GLU A 115 -13.23 2.65 7.98
CA GLU A 115 -11.94 2.06 7.63
C GLU A 115 -12.09 0.71 6.94
N LYS A 116 -13.01 -0.14 7.42
CA LYS A 116 -13.34 -1.42 6.76
C LYS A 116 -13.83 -1.20 5.33
N ARG A 117 -14.76 -0.25 5.13
CA ARG A 117 -15.30 0.10 3.80
C ARG A 117 -14.20 0.61 2.86
N LEU A 118 -13.35 1.51 3.34
CA LEU A 118 -12.26 2.10 2.57
C LEU A 118 -11.26 1.04 2.10
N ASN A 119 -10.85 0.11 2.96
CA ASN A 119 -9.94 -0.97 2.59
C ASN A 119 -10.61 -2.03 1.70
N LYS A 120 -11.92 -2.29 1.87
CA LYS A 120 -12.68 -3.13 0.93
C LYS A 120 -12.71 -2.54 -0.48
N ASN A 121 -12.92 -1.22 -0.59
CA ASN A 121 -12.85 -0.53 -1.87
C ASN A 121 -11.46 -0.67 -2.51
N PHE A 122 -10.40 -0.51 -1.72
CA PHE A 122 -9.03 -0.69 -2.21
C PHE A 122 -8.77 -2.10 -2.76
N MET A 123 -9.14 -3.14 -2.01
CA MET A 123 -9.00 -4.53 -2.47
C MET A 123 -9.77 -4.79 -3.78
N ASN A 124 -10.99 -4.26 -3.90
CA ASN A 124 -11.78 -4.40 -5.13
C ASN A 124 -11.12 -3.74 -6.33
N VAL A 125 -10.52 -2.55 -6.13
CA VAL A 125 -9.78 -1.83 -7.18
C VAL A 125 -8.56 -2.64 -7.62
N ILE A 126 -7.74 -3.11 -6.67
CA ILE A 126 -6.55 -3.95 -6.98
C ILE A 126 -6.96 -5.21 -7.74
N HIS A 127 -7.99 -5.93 -7.29
CA HIS A 127 -8.46 -7.14 -7.95
C HIS A 127 -8.85 -6.87 -9.41
N LYS A 128 -9.57 -5.78 -9.67
CA LYS A 128 -9.93 -5.37 -11.04
C LYS A 128 -8.71 -4.99 -11.88
N MET A 129 -7.73 -4.30 -11.29
CA MET A 129 -6.47 -3.97 -11.96
C MET A 129 -5.70 -5.24 -12.36
N ILE A 130 -5.67 -6.25 -11.49
CA ILE A 130 -5.05 -7.55 -11.77
C ILE A 130 -5.74 -8.24 -12.94
N LEU A 131 -7.07 -8.39 -12.87
CA LEU A 131 -7.85 -9.01 -13.95
C LEU A 131 -7.65 -8.29 -15.29
N TYR A 132 -7.54 -6.96 -15.27
CA TYR A 132 -7.25 -6.18 -16.47
C TYR A 132 -5.86 -6.48 -17.04
N ARG A 133 -4.82 -6.54 -16.18
CA ARG A 133 -3.45 -6.82 -16.60
C ARG A 133 -3.30 -8.24 -17.15
N ILE A 134 -3.98 -9.23 -16.57
CA ILE A 134 -4.01 -10.62 -17.04
C ILE A 134 -4.79 -10.77 -18.36
N SER A 135 -6.01 -10.25 -18.43
CA SER A 135 -6.92 -10.55 -19.55
C SER A 135 -6.77 -9.64 -20.77
N GLY A 136 -6.21 -8.44 -20.61
CA GLY A 136 -6.10 -7.43 -21.66
C GLY A 136 -7.43 -6.89 -22.21
N LYS A 137 -8.59 -7.39 -21.74
CA LYS A 137 -9.91 -7.04 -22.28
C LYS A 137 -10.38 -5.67 -21.77
N LYS A 138 -10.82 -4.81 -22.71
CA LYS A 138 -11.33 -3.45 -22.46
C LYS A 138 -12.55 -3.40 -21.52
N THR A 139 -13.27 -4.49 -21.29
CA THR A 139 -14.42 -4.53 -20.35
C THR A 139 -14.01 -4.29 -18.89
N GLY A 140 -12.75 -4.56 -18.52
CA GLY A 140 -12.20 -4.20 -17.21
C GLY A 140 -11.98 -2.69 -17.02
N LYS A 141 -11.78 -1.94 -18.11
CA LYS A 141 -11.49 -0.48 -18.11
C LYS A 141 -12.62 0.34 -17.48
N PHE A 142 -13.85 0.15 -17.96
CA PHE A 142 -15.04 0.88 -17.48
C PHE A 142 -15.35 0.60 -16.00
N ARG A 143 -15.02 -0.60 -15.51
CA ARG A 143 -15.29 -1.00 -14.13
C ARG A 143 -14.32 -0.40 -13.11
N ILE A 144 -13.13 0.05 -13.53
CA ILE A 144 -12.16 0.70 -12.64
C ILE A 144 -12.49 2.19 -12.49
N GLU A 145 -12.93 2.85 -13.56
CA GLU A 145 -13.31 4.28 -13.53
C GLU A 145 -14.46 4.56 -12.54
N TYR A 146 -15.44 3.66 -12.44
CA TYR A 146 -16.49 3.77 -11.44
C TYR A 146 -15.95 3.65 -10.00
N GLU A 147 -15.01 2.73 -9.75
CA GLU A 147 -14.41 2.59 -8.42
C GLU A 147 -13.53 3.78 -8.06
N LEU A 148 -12.91 4.46 -9.05
CA LEU A 148 -12.17 5.70 -8.81
C LEU A 148 -13.04 6.84 -8.29
N LYS A 149 -14.37 6.79 -8.45
CA LYS A 149 -15.27 7.77 -7.82
C LYS A 149 -15.40 7.58 -6.32
N ARG A 150 -15.06 6.40 -5.80
CA ARG A 150 -15.14 6.06 -4.38
C ARG A 150 -13.86 6.47 -3.65
N ASP A 151 -13.97 6.57 -2.34
CA ASP A 151 -12.81 6.75 -1.47
C ASP A 151 -12.17 5.41 -1.12
N PHE A 152 -10.85 5.39 -1.16
CA PHE A 152 -10.02 4.27 -0.76
C PHE A 152 -8.57 4.72 -0.51
N PRO A 153 -7.79 4.01 0.31
CA PRO A 153 -6.38 4.30 0.56
C PRO A 153 -5.53 4.23 -0.72
N HIS A 154 -4.44 5.00 -0.77
CA HIS A 154 -3.46 4.95 -1.86
C HIS A 154 -4.02 5.24 -3.27
N LYS A 155 -5.14 5.98 -3.37
CA LYS A 155 -5.76 6.40 -4.64
C LYS A 155 -4.80 7.05 -5.63
N LYS A 156 -3.88 7.88 -5.15
CA LYS A 156 -2.83 8.50 -5.97
C LYS A 156 -1.96 7.45 -6.69
N TRP A 157 -1.48 6.45 -5.96
CA TRP A 157 -0.67 5.36 -6.54
C TRP A 157 -1.46 4.56 -7.57
N VAL A 158 -2.75 4.26 -7.31
CA VAL A 158 -3.61 3.57 -8.29
C VAL A 158 -3.70 4.37 -9.60
N ILE A 159 -3.86 5.69 -9.52
CA ILE A 159 -3.96 6.56 -10.71
C ILE A 159 -2.63 6.58 -11.46
N GLU A 160 -1.52 6.77 -10.76
CA GLU A 160 -0.17 6.82 -11.35
C GLU A 160 0.19 5.48 -12.05
N THR A 161 -0.06 4.35 -11.38
CA THR A 161 0.21 3.00 -11.92
C THR A 161 -0.56 2.71 -13.20
N ARG A 162 -1.82 3.18 -13.29
CA ARG A 162 -2.61 3.04 -14.52
C ARG A 162 -2.03 3.83 -15.70
N GLN A 163 -1.40 4.97 -15.43
CA GLN A 163 -0.80 5.84 -16.46
C GLN A 163 0.52 5.25 -16.97
N SER A 164 1.35 4.68 -16.09
CA SER A 164 2.62 4.04 -16.45
C SER A 164 2.47 2.75 -17.25
N ASP A 165 1.35 2.02 -17.08
CA ASP A 165 1.03 0.81 -17.85
C ASP A 165 0.70 1.07 -19.35
N GLY A 166 1.03 2.26 -19.87
CA GLY A 166 1.08 2.56 -21.31
C GLY A 166 -0.27 2.61 -22.04
N LYS A 167 -1.41 2.51 -21.34
CA LYS A 167 -2.75 2.45 -21.97
C LYS A 167 -3.73 3.56 -21.55
N TYR A 168 -3.30 4.52 -20.72
CA TYR A 168 -4.17 5.57 -20.17
C TYR A 168 -3.46 6.93 -20.06
N VAL A 169 -3.10 7.55 -21.18
CA VAL A 169 -2.45 8.88 -21.18
C VAL A 169 -3.44 10.06 -21.11
N ASN A 170 -4.75 9.89 -21.33
CA ASN A 170 -5.66 11.03 -21.51
C ASN A 170 -6.98 10.94 -20.73
N LEU A 171 -6.99 11.03 -19.39
CA LEU A 171 -8.26 11.15 -18.63
C LEU A 171 -8.26 12.11 -17.42
N LEU A 172 -7.34 13.08 -17.37
CA LEU A 172 -7.46 14.23 -16.44
C LEU A 172 -7.61 15.59 -17.15
N LYS A 173 -7.96 15.59 -18.45
CA LYS A 173 -8.23 16.84 -19.20
C LYS A 173 -9.70 17.25 -19.26
N VAL A 174 -10.62 16.58 -18.56
CA VAL A 174 -12.04 17.00 -18.57
C VAL A 174 -12.59 17.03 -17.15
N SER A 175 -12.24 18.10 -16.46
CA SER A 175 -13.06 18.72 -15.41
C SER A 175 -12.40 20.04 -15.01
N ASN A 176 -12.44 21.00 -15.94
CA ASN A 176 -12.58 22.42 -15.65
C ASN A 176 -13.93 22.83 -16.21
#